data_AF-A0A933B283-F1
#
_entry.id   AF-A0A933B283-F1
#
_cell.length_a   1.000
_cell.length_b   1.000
_cell.length_c   1.000
_cell.angle_alpha   90.00
_cell.angle_beta   90.00
_cell.angle_gamma   90.00
#
_symmetry.space_group_name_H-M   'P 1'
#
loop_
_entity.id
_entity.type
_entity.pdbx_description
1 polymer ?
#
loop_
_entity_poly.entity_id
_entity_poly.type
_entity_poly.pdbx_seq_one_letter_code
_entity_poly.pdbx_strand_id
1 'polypeptide(L)'
;MHWLDWAIVALFMLMSVTIGLAMRRRAGTSLESYFVSNRAVGWWLAGTSIAATAFSSDTPLLITGMVRRRGIWGVWEVWALGISTMLAVFVFAKLWKRANVMTEVELVELRYSGRAAAFLRGFKAVYWGLLYNCYVIGVWPVTG
;
A
#
# COMPACT_ATOMS: atom_id res chain seq x y z
N MET A 1 -10.89 -26.37 -13.30
CA MET A 1 -10.58 -26.21 -11.86
C MET A 1 -11.18 -27.37 -11.13
N HIS A 2 -10.36 -28.07 -10.36
CA HIS A 2 -10.77 -29.24 -9.58
C HIS A 2 -11.52 -28.79 -8.33
N TRP A 3 -12.31 -29.68 -7.71
CA TRP A 3 -12.99 -29.39 -6.43
C TRP A 3 -12.02 -28.99 -5.31
N LEU A 4 -10.76 -29.44 -5.40
CA LEU A 4 -9.67 -29.07 -4.50
C LEU A 4 -9.34 -27.56 -4.58
N ASP A 5 -9.40 -26.96 -5.77
CA ASP A 5 -9.14 -25.53 -5.97
C ASP A 5 -10.19 -24.69 -5.23
N TRP A 6 -11.47 -25.08 -5.36
CA TRP A 6 -12.58 -24.43 -4.66
C TRP A 6 -12.48 -24.58 -3.14
N ALA A 7 -12.05 -25.74 -2.65
CA ALA A 7 -11.82 -25.96 -1.23
C ALA A 7 -10.73 -25.04 -0.67
N ILE A 8 -9.62 -24.85 -1.41
CA ILE A 8 -8.52 -23.95 -1.01
C ILE A 8 -8.99 -22.50 -0.98
N VAL A 9 -9.73 -22.05 -2.00
CA VAL A 9 -10.28 -20.68 -2.06
C VAL A 9 -11.26 -20.42 -0.90
N ALA A 10 -12.18 -21.37 -0.65
CA ALA A 10 -13.13 -21.26 0.44
C ALA A 10 -12.43 -21.19 1.80
N LEU A 11 -11.41 -22.04 2.03
CA LEU A 11 -10.61 -22.05 3.25
C LEU A 11 -9.87 -20.72 3.44
N PHE A 12 -9.24 -20.19 2.39
CA PHE A 12 -8.55 -18.90 2.42
C PHE A 12 -9.50 -17.76 2.82
N MET A 13 -10.66 -17.66 2.15
CA MET A 13 -11.68 -16.65 2.46
C MET A 13 -12.16 -16.75 3.91
N LEU A 14 -12.41 -17.97 4.38
CA LEU A 14 -12.88 -18.22 5.74
C LEU A 14 -11.81 -17.85 6.78
N MET A 15 -10.53 -18.16 6.53
CA MET A 15 -9.42 -17.70 7.36
C MET A 15 -9.30 -16.16 7.40
N SER A 16 -9.36 -15.48 6.24
CA SER A 16 -9.30 -14.02 6.19
C SER A 16 -10.43 -13.35 6.97
N VAL A 17 -11.66 -13.85 6.82
CA VAL A 17 -12.84 -13.33 7.54
C VAL A 17 -12.74 -13.61 9.04
N THR A 18 -12.34 -14.81 9.44
CA THR A 18 -12.22 -15.17 10.86
C THR A 18 -11.13 -14.35 11.57
N ILE A 19 -9.99 -14.12 10.94
CA ILE A 19 -8.94 -13.24 11.46
C ILE A 19 -9.47 -11.81 11.59
N GLY A 20 -10.14 -11.28 10.56
CA GLY A 20 -10.73 -9.94 10.59
C GLY A 20 -11.76 -9.76 11.72
N LEU A 21 -12.63 -10.74 11.91
CA LEU A 21 -13.62 -10.75 12.98
C LEU A 21 -12.98 -10.90 14.37
N ALA A 22 -11.94 -11.71 14.51
CA ALA A 22 -11.19 -11.87 15.76
C ALA A 22 -10.46 -10.56 16.15
N MET A 23 -9.89 -9.86 15.16
CA MET A 23 -9.18 -8.60 15.39
C MET A 23 -10.13 -7.41 15.65
N ARG A 24 -11.41 -7.49 15.26
CA ARG A 24 -12.42 -6.44 15.48
C ARG A 24 -12.49 -5.97 16.94
N ARG A 25 -12.38 -6.88 17.91
CA ARG A 25 -12.45 -6.54 19.35
C ARG A 25 -11.22 -5.74 19.84
N ARG A 26 -10.05 -5.91 19.22
CA ARG A 26 -8.82 -5.14 19.49
C ARG A 26 -8.75 -3.82 18.71
N ALA A 27 -9.37 -3.78 17.54
CA ALA A 27 -9.41 -2.63 16.65
C ALA A 27 -10.39 -1.53 17.12
N GLY A 28 -11.45 -1.90 17.86
CA GLY A 28 -12.52 -0.99 18.28
C GLY A 28 -12.27 -0.18 19.57
N THR A 29 -11.11 -0.33 20.23
CA THR A 29 -10.85 0.28 21.54
C THR A 29 -10.35 1.73 21.47
N SER A 30 -9.68 2.15 20.39
CA SER A 30 -9.33 3.57 20.13
C SER A 30 -8.88 3.79 18.68
N LEU A 31 -9.06 5.02 18.16
CA LEU A 31 -8.55 5.44 16.83
C LEU A 31 -7.02 5.23 16.70
N GLU A 32 -6.28 5.45 17.78
CA GLU A 32 -4.83 5.22 17.82
C GLU A 32 -4.45 3.73 17.80
N SER A 33 -5.26 2.86 18.43
CA SER A 33 -5.14 1.40 18.32
C SER A 33 -5.48 0.91 16.91
N TYR A 34 -6.40 1.58 16.21
CA TYR A 34 -6.78 1.24 14.85
C TYR A 34 -5.73 1.66 13.80
N PHE A 35 -5.23 2.90 13.87
CA PHE A 35 -4.32 3.43 12.85
C PHE A 35 -2.84 3.19 13.14
N VAL A 36 -2.45 3.14 14.41
CA VAL A 36 -1.03 3.05 14.81
C VAL A 36 -0.76 1.85 15.72
N SER A 37 -1.79 1.05 16.05
CA SER A 37 -1.66 -0.12 16.93
C SER A 37 -0.87 0.21 18.20
N ASN A 38 -1.17 1.39 18.78
CA ASN A 38 -0.53 1.93 19.98
C ASN A 38 1.01 2.01 19.89
N ARG A 39 1.57 2.15 18.67
CA ARG A 39 3.03 2.15 18.37
C ARG A 39 3.76 0.89 18.85
N ALA A 40 3.03 -0.18 19.17
CA ALA A 40 3.57 -1.43 19.72
C ALA A 40 3.87 -2.48 18.63
N VAL A 41 3.70 -2.13 17.36
CA VAL A 41 4.01 -3.02 16.23
C VAL A 41 5.51 -3.21 16.15
N GLY A 42 5.98 -4.46 16.29
CA GLY A 42 7.39 -4.79 16.10
C GLY A 42 7.86 -4.46 14.68
N TRP A 43 9.12 -4.05 14.54
CA TRP A 43 9.70 -3.66 13.26
C TRP A 43 9.58 -4.74 12.16
N TRP A 44 9.64 -6.02 12.55
CA TRP A 44 9.48 -7.15 11.64
C TRP A 44 8.06 -7.27 11.10
N LEU A 45 7.05 -7.01 11.94
CA LEU A 45 5.64 -7.06 11.55
C LEU A 45 5.28 -5.84 10.69
N ALA A 46 5.79 -4.66 11.05
CA ALA A 46 5.65 -3.46 10.23
C ALA A 46 6.33 -3.63 8.85
N GLY A 47 7.56 -4.15 8.82
CA GLY A 47 8.30 -4.39 7.59
C GLY A 47 7.63 -5.42 6.68
N THR A 48 7.16 -6.53 7.25
CA THR A 48 6.42 -7.56 6.49
C THR A 48 5.09 -7.04 5.96
N SER A 49 4.37 -6.20 6.72
CA SER A 49 3.15 -5.56 6.22
C SER A 49 3.42 -4.63 5.04
N ILE A 50 4.49 -3.83 5.08
CA ILE A 50 4.87 -2.95 3.97
C ILE A 50 5.25 -3.79 2.73
N ALA A 51 6.02 -4.86 2.93
CA ALA A 51 6.40 -5.77 1.85
C ALA A 51 5.18 -6.46 1.23
N ALA A 52 4.22 -6.91 2.05
CA ALA A 52 2.98 -7.52 1.58
C ALA A 52 2.12 -6.53 0.77
N THR A 53 2.05 -5.25 1.19
CA THR A 53 1.34 -4.21 0.44
C THR A 53 2.00 -3.90 -0.91
N ALA A 54 3.33 -3.89 -0.97
CA ALA A 54 4.06 -3.63 -2.22
C ALA A 54 4.06 -4.84 -3.17
N PHE A 55 3.98 -6.05 -2.62
CA PHE A 55 3.94 -7.30 -3.37
C PHE A 55 2.50 -7.79 -3.58
N SER A 56 1.68 -6.92 -4.16
CA SER A 56 0.33 -7.26 -4.60
C SER A 56 0.34 -8.07 -5.91
N SER A 57 -0.80 -8.67 -6.26
CA SER A 57 -0.93 -9.61 -7.39
C SER A 57 -0.59 -9.03 -8.77
N ASP A 58 -0.64 -7.71 -8.91
CA ASP A 58 -0.27 -6.95 -10.10
C ASP A 58 1.26 -6.89 -10.31
N THR A 59 2.06 -6.87 -9.24
CA THR A 59 3.52 -6.76 -9.34
C THR A 59 4.15 -7.94 -10.09
N PRO A 60 3.84 -9.22 -9.80
CA PRO A 60 4.33 -10.35 -10.59
C PRO A 60 3.83 -10.33 -12.05
N LEU A 61 2.58 -9.92 -12.27
CA LEU A 61 2.02 -9.80 -13.62
C LEU A 61 2.80 -8.78 -14.45
N LEU A 62 3.17 -7.65 -13.84
CA LEU A 62 3.99 -6.63 -14.45
C LEU A 62 5.40 -7.12 -14.76
N ILE A 63 6.09 -7.72 -13.78
CA ILE A 63 7.47 -8.17 -13.94
C ILE A 63 7.56 -9.24 -15.03
N THR A 64 6.63 -10.18 -15.05
CA THR A 64 6.57 -11.21 -16.10
C THR A 64 6.29 -10.62 -17.48
N GLY A 65 5.39 -9.63 -17.58
CA GLY A 65 5.14 -8.88 -18.82
C GLY A 65 6.38 -8.13 -19.31
N MET A 66 7.08 -7.45 -18.41
CA MET A 66 8.30 -6.70 -18.67
C MET A 66 9.44 -7.61 -19.14
N VAL A 67 9.67 -8.73 -18.45
CA VAL A 67 10.67 -9.73 -18.85
C VAL A 67 10.31 -10.36 -20.20
N ARG A 68 9.03 -10.61 -20.47
CA ARG A 68 8.58 -11.17 -21.76
C ARG A 68 8.83 -10.22 -22.94
N ARG A 69 8.76 -8.90 -22.73
CA ARG A 69 8.87 -7.89 -23.80
C ARG A 69 10.27 -7.32 -23.95
N ARG A 70 10.89 -6.95 -22.83
CA ARG A 70 12.20 -6.28 -22.78
C ARG A 70 13.32 -7.25 -22.38
N GLY A 71 13.01 -8.39 -21.76
CA GLY A 71 14.01 -9.29 -21.18
C GLY A 71 14.35 -8.93 -19.73
N ILE A 72 15.32 -9.65 -19.14
CA ILE A 72 15.67 -9.53 -17.72
C ILE A 72 16.18 -8.12 -17.36
N TRP A 73 16.76 -7.39 -18.31
CA TRP A 73 17.28 -6.04 -18.05
C TRP A 73 16.17 -5.06 -17.62
N GLY A 74 14.93 -5.24 -18.10
CA GLY A 74 13.81 -4.37 -17.73
C GLY A 74 13.55 -4.35 -16.22
N VAL A 75 13.84 -5.45 -15.53
CA VAL A 75 13.70 -5.57 -14.06
C VAL A 75 14.54 -4.51 -13.32
N TRP A 76 15.58 -3.96 -13.96
CA TRP A 76 16.36 -2.85 -13.42
C TRP A 76 15.50 -1.63 -13.08
N GLU A 77 14.41 -1.36 -13.82
CA GLU A 77 13.49 -0.25 -13.52
C GLU A 77 12.82 -0.42 -12.15
N VAL A 78 12.45 -1.66 -11.79
CA VAL A 78 11.86 -2.00 -10.48
C VAL A 78 12.90 -1.84 -9.37
N TRP A 79 14.14 -2.27 -9.60
CA TRP A 79 15.24 -2.07 -8.65
C TRP A 79 15.56 -0.59 -8.44
N ALA A 80 15.59 0.20 -9.51
CA ALA A 80 15.81 1.64 -9.44
C ALA A 80 14.72 2.34 -8.64
N LEU A 81 13.45 1.95 -8.82
CA LEU A 81 12.33 2.42 -8.00
C LEU A 81 12.50 2.04 -6.52
N GLY A 82 12.86 0.78 -6.24
CA GLY A 82 13.16 0.31 -4.87
C GLY A 82 14.25 1.13 -4.18
N ILE A 83 15.37 1.37 -4.87
CA ILE A 83 16.48 2.18 -4.32
C ILE A 83 16.05 3.63 -4.09
N SER A 84 15.30 4.22 -5.03
CA SER A 84 14.81 5.60 -4.93
C SER A 84 13.87 5.78 -3.75
N THR A 85 12.98 4.81 -3.51
CA THR A 85 12.07 4.83 -2.35
C THR A 85 12.81 4.65 -1.03
N MET A 86 13.83 3.80 -0.97
CA MET A 86 14.70 3.67 0.22
C MET A 86 15.39 4.99 0.56
N LEU A 87 15.91 5.69 -0.46
CA LEU A 87 16.52 7.01 -0.27
C LEU A 87 15.51 8.04 0.25
N ALA A 88 14.30 8.08 -0.34
CA ALA A 88 13.24 8.96 0.12
C ALA A 88 12.87 8.69 1.59
N VAL A 89 12.72 7.43 1.99
CA VAL A 89 12.45 7.06 3.38
C VAL A 89 13.59 7.53 4.29
N PHE A 90 14.85 7.31 3.92
CA PHE A 90 15.99 7.74 4.71
C PHE A 90 15.99 9.27 4.96
N VAL A 91 15.69 10.06 3.93
CA VAL A 91 15.64 11.53 4.02
C VAL A 91 14.42 12.01 4.81
N PHE A 92 13.23 11.47 4.52
CA PHE A 92 11.97 12.01 5.04
C PHE A 92 11.50 11.36 6.34
N ALA A 93 12.01 10.19 6.75
CA ALA A 93 11.57 9.49 7.97
C ALA A 93 11.69 10.36 9.23
N LYS A 94 12.76 11.15 9.36
CA LYS A 94 12.96 12.04 10.51
C LYS A 94 11.92 13.17 10.54
N LEU A 95 11.56 13.72 9.38
CA LEU A 95 10.54 14.76 9.25
C LEU A 95 9.16 14.19 9.59
N TRP A 96 8.84 13.01 9.07
CA TRP A 96 7.60 12.30 9.36
C TRP A 96 7.44 12.01 10.86
N LYS A 97 8.49 11.49 11.50
CA LYS A 97 8.49 11.21 12.94
C LYS A 97 8.30 12.47 13.80
N ARG A 98 8.77 13.63 13.33
CA ARG A 98 8.61 14.93 14.01
C ARG A 98 7.22 15.53 13.84
N ALA A 99 6.59 15.31 12.70
CA ALA A 99 5.26 15.84 12.41
C ALA A 99 4.17 15.23 13.31
N ASN A 100 4.41 14.04 13.88
CA ASN A 100 3.50 13.31 14.77
C ASN A 100 2.07 13.16 14.21
N VAL A 101 1.95 13.14 12.89
CA VAL A 101 0.69 12.95 12.15
C VAL A 101 0.40 11.48 11.99
N MET A 102 -0.89 11.15 12.04
CA MET A 102 -1.42 9.79 11.92
C MET A 102 -1.77 9.47 10.47
N THR A 103 -2.16 10.48 9.69
CA THR A 103 -2.58 10.32 8.29
C THR A 103 -1.84 11.27 7.38
N GLU A 104 -1.68 10.89 6.10
CA GLU A 104 -1.17 11.80 5.07
C GLU A 104 -2.04 13.06 4.93
N VAL A 105 -3.34 12.93 5.21
CA VAL A 105 -4.32 14.03 5.17
C VAL A 105 -4.01 15.09 6.22
N GLU A 106 -3.68 14.68 7.45
CA GLU A 106 -3.28 15.60 8.53
C GLU A 106 -2.01 16.38 8.16
N LEU A 107 -1.06 15.75 7.45
CA LEU A 107 0.14 16.43 6.98
C LEU A 107 -0.20 17.56 6.00
N VAL A 108 -1.15 17.32 5.09
CA VAL A 108 -1.62 18.34 4.13
C VAL A 108 -2.34 19.48 4.86
N GLU A 109 -3.09 19.18 5.91
CA GLU A 109 -3.75 20.20 6.74
C GLU A 109 -2.76 21.07 7.52
N LEU A 110 -1.73 20.45 8.10
CA LEU A 110 -0.63 21.15 8.75
C LEU A 110 0.11 22.08 7.79
N ARG A 111 0.20 21.73 6.50
CA ARG A 111 0.98 22.48 5.51
C ARG A 111 0.19 23.57 4.78
N TYR A 112 -1.10 23.33 4.45
CA TYR A 112 -1.88 24.15 3.51
C TYR A 112 -3.24 24.63 4.06
N SER A 113 -3.37 24.77 5.38
CA SER A 113 -4.60 25.06 6.15
C SER A 113 -5.77 25.75 5.41
N GLY A 114 -7.00 25.26 5.66
CA GLY A 114 -8.25 25.86 5.18
C GLY A 114 -8.84 25.21 3.92
N ARG A 115 -9.57 25.99 3.12
CA ARG A 115 -10.31 25.51 1.92
C ARG A 115 -9.40 24.92 0.85
N ALA A 116 -8.17 25.43 0.72
CA ALA A 116 -7.18 24.91 -0.21
C ALA A 116 -6.76 23.48 0.13
N ALA A 117 -6.51 23.17 1.41
CA ALA A 117 -6.24 21.81 1.86
C ALA A 117 -7.41 20.85 1.60
N ALA A 118 -8.66 21.27 1.83
CA ALA A 118 -9.83 20.45 1.57
C ALA A 118 -10.00 20.09 0.09
N PHE A 119 -9.80 21.06 -0.81
CA PHE A 119 -9.79 20.82 -2.24
C PHE A 119 -8.65 19.87 -2.65
N LEU A 120 -7.43 20.12 -2.16
CA LEU A 120 -6.26 19.29 -2.47
C LEU A 120 -6.47 17.83 -2.07
N ARG A 121 -7.11 17.57 -0.94
CA ARG A 121 -7.47 16.22 -0.50
C ARG A 121 -8.48 15.55 -1.41
N GLY A 122 -9.57 16.26 -1.75
CA GLY A 122 -10.59 15.75 -2.66
C GLY A 122 -9.99 15.42 -4.02
N PHE A 123 -9.19 16.33 -4.57
CA PHE A 123 -8.46 16.12 -5.82
C PHE A 123 -7.50 14.93 -5.72
N LYS A 124 -6.65 14.86 -4.68
CA LYS A 124 -5.69 13.77 -4.49
C LYS A 124 -6.42 12.41 -4.38
N ALA A 125 -7.55 12.36 -3.67
CA ALA A 125 -8.35 11.15 -3.53
C ALA A 125 -8.94 10.68 -4.87
N VAL A 126 -9.48 11.59 -5.69
CA VAL A 126 -10.01 11.24 -7.02
C VAL A 126 -8.89 10.86 -7.98
N TYR A 127 -7.80 11.63 -8.01
CA TYR A 127 -6.67 11.39 -8.90
C TYR A 127 -5.99 10.05 -8.59
N TRP A 128 -5.57 9.82 -7.35
CA TRP A 128 -4.90 8.57 -6.97
C TRP A 128 -5.88 7.40 -6.89
N GLY A 129 -7.07 7.62 -6.32
CA GLY A 129 -8.04 6.55 -6.07
C GLY A 129 -8.72 6.05 -7.34
N LEU A 130 -9.01 6.93 -8.31
CA LEU A 130 -9.71 6.56 -9.54
C LEU A 130 -8.77 6.56 -10.74
N LEU A 131 -8.22 7.71 -11.11
CA LEU A 131 -7.52 7.86 -12.39
C LEU A 131 -6.23 7.04 -12.45
N TYR A 132 -5.39 7.17 -11.41
CA TYR A 132 -4.12 6.44 -11.34
C TYR A 132 -4.35 4.93 -11.22
N ASN A 133 -5.25 4.49 -10.33
CA ASN A 133 -5.58 3.08 -10.19
C ASN A 133 -6.11 2.47 -11.50
N CYS A 134 -7.02 3.15 -12.22
CA CYS A 134 -7.49 2.69 -13.53
C CYS A 134 -6.36 2.60 -14.56
N TYR A 135 -5.43 3.56 -14.58
CA TYR A 135 -4.26 3.53 -15.46
C TYR A 135 -3.32 2.36 -15.13
N VAL A 136 -3.01 2.15 -13.85
CA VAL A 136 -2.11 1.07 -13.40
C VAL A 136 -2.71 -0.31 -13.64
N ILE A 137 -4.01 -0.49 -13.41
CA ILE A 137 -4.65 -1.79 -13.61
C ILE A 137 -4.85 -2.08 -15.11
N GLY A 138 -5.27 -1.08 -15.90
CA GLY A 138 -5.69 -1.30 -17.28
C GLY A 138 -4.60 -1.14 -18.34
N VAL A 139 -3.72 -0.16 -18.19
CA VAL A 139 -2.83 0.29 -19.28
C VAL A 139 -1.38 -0.12 -19.01
N TRP A 140 -0.91 0.07 -17.78
CA TRP A 140 0.48 -0.11 -17.41
C TRP A 140 1.07 -1.52 -17.72
N PRO A 141 0.37 -2.65 -17.47
CA PRO A 141 0.89 -3.98 -17.78
C PRO A 141 0.95 -4.27 -19.29
N VAL A 142 0.19 -3.50 -20.10
CA VAL A 142 0.01 -3.73 -21.54
C VAL A 142 0.88 -2.80 -22.38
N THR A 143 1.38 -1.69 -21.84
CA THR A 143 2.24 -0.74 -22.57
C THR A 143 3.67 -0.66 -22.02
N GLY A 144 3.91 -1.15 -20.80
CA GLY A 144 5.24 -1.35 -20.23
C GLY A 144 6.06 -2.40 -20.98
#